data_AF-A0A7L8S0Y4-F1
#
_entry.id   AF-A0A7L8S0Y4-F1
#
_cell.length_a   1.000
_cell.length_b   1.000
_cell.length_c   1.000
_cell.angle_alpha   90.00
_cell.angle_beta   90.00
_cell.angle_gamma   90.00
#
_symmetry.space_group_name_H-M   'P 1'
#
loop_
_entity.id
_entity.type
_entity.pdbx_description
1 polymer ?
#
loop_
_entity_poly.entity_id
_entity_poly.type
_entity_poly.pdbx_seq_one_letter_code
_entity_poly.pdbx_strand_id
1 'polypeptide(L)'
;MAAKQQAHHIDPKPVLELIASIEADLARLKGMLEPQPEQFDPANPHNKTCDGKLTPDGVECCYRMFDEGKSRYSVSQAMKISFAAATHRFNAWRKAGGEKRVRSLMG
;
A
#
# COMPACT_ATOMS: atom_id res chain seq x y z
N MET A 1 59.45 -16.49 -28.10
CA MET A 1 58.65 -15.25 -28.27
C MET A 1 57.42 -15.37 -27.39
N ALA A 2 57.29 -14.55 -26.35
CA ALA A 2 56.13 -14.59 -25.44
C ALA A 2 55.14 -13.50 -25.85
N ALA A 3 53.96 -13.91 -26.32
CA ALA A 3 52.87 -13.00 -26.66
C ALA A 3 52.32 -12.38 -25.37
N LYS A 4 52.52 -11.07 -25.23
CA LYS A 4 52.05 -10.27 -24.10
C LYS A 4 50.53 -10.17 -24.20
N GLN A 5 49.81 -10.89 -23.35
CA GLN A 5 48.35 -10.79 -23.23
C GLN A 5 48.00 -9.33 -22.87
N GLN A 6 47.38 -8.62 -23.81
CA GLN A 6 46.81 -7.31 -23.55
C GLN A 6 45.60 -7.50 -22.63
N ALA A 7 45.79 -7.31 -21.33
CA ALA A 7 44.69 -7.14 -20.40
C ALA A 7 43.94 -5.87 -20.82
N HIS A 8 42.73 -6.04 -21.35
CA HIS A 8 41.85 -4.92 -21.65
C HIS A 8 41.52 -4.21 -20.34
N HIS A 9 42.16 -3.07 -20.11
CA HIS A 9 41.92 -2.20 -18.97
C HIS A 9 40.55 -1.53 -19.16
N ILE A 10 39.52 -2.08 -18.53
CA ILE A 10 38.21 -1.43 -18.46
C ILE A 10 38.34 -0.26 -17.48
N ASP A 11 38.08 0.96 -17.95
CA ASP A 11 37.88 2.10 -17.04
C ASP A 11 36.52 1.90 -16.33
N PRO A 12 36.50 1.71 -15.00
CA PRO A 12 35.26 1.44 -14.27
C PRO A 12 34.36 2.68 -14.19
N LYS A 13 34.89 3.89 -14.34
CA LYS A 13 34.13 5.12 -14.12
C LYS A 13 32.90 5.26 -15.05
N PRO A 14 33.02 5.18 -16.38
CA PRO A 14 31.85 5.28 -17.26
C PRO A 14 30.83 4.15 -17.04
N VAL A 15 31.30 2.96 -16.61
CA VAL A 15 30.42 1.83 -16.30
C VAL A 15 29.61 2.10 -15.04
N LEU A 16 30.24 2.66 -14.00
CA LEU A 16 29.56 3.03 -12.75
C LEU A 16 28.55 4.17 -12.97
N GLU A 17 28.88 5.16 -13.80
CA GLU A 17 27.96 6.24 -14.18
C GLU A 17 26.71 5.69 -14.91
N LEU A 18 26.90 4.72 -15.81
CA LEU A 18 25.80 4.04 -16.49
C LEU A 18 24.94 3.20 -15.52
N ILE A 19 25.55 2.52 -14.56
CA ILE A 19 24.80 1.77 -13.53
C ILE A 19 23.92 2.74 -12.72
N ALA A 20 24.48 3.87 -12.28
CA ALA A 20 23.74 4.86 -11.51
C ALA A 20 22.55 5.46 -12.29
N SER A 21 22.71 5.69 -13.60
CA SER A 21 21.59 6.18 -14.42
C SER A 21 20.49 5.14 -14.59
N ILE A 22 20.85 3.87 -14.80
CA ILE A 22 19.89 2.76 -14.89
C ILE A 22 19.13 2.60 -13.57
N GLU A 23 19.81 2.67 -12.43
CA GLU A 23 19.16 2.58 -11.12
C GLU A 23 18.14 3.71 -10.90
N ALA A 24 18.49 4.95 -11.30
CA ALA A 24 17.60 6.09 -11.21
C ALA A 24 16.35 5.93 -12.11
N ASP A 25 16.52 5.41 -13.32
CA ASP A 25 15.41 5.17 -14.24
C ASP A 25 14.51 4.03 -13.77
N LEU A 26 15.09 2.95 -13.22
CA LEU A 26 14.32 1.88 -12.60
C LEU A 26 13.53 2.39 -11.38
N ALA A 27 14.11 3.25 -10.55
CA ALA A 27 13.40 3.86 -9.43
C ALA A 27 12.22 4.71 -9.91
N ARG A 28 12.39 5.48 -10.99
CA ARG A 28 11.33 6.28 -11.60
C ARG A 28 10.20 5.40 -12.15
N LEU A 29 10.53 4.36 -12.91
CA LEU A 29 9.55 3.41 -13.45
C LEU A 29 8.78 2.70 -12.34
N LYS A 30 9.46 2.30 -11.26
CA LYS A 30 8.81 1.74 -10.07
C LYS A 30 7.80 2.72 -9.49
N GLY A 31 8.17 3.98 -9.27
CA GLY A 31 7.24 4.99 -8.76
C GLY A 31 6.03 5.26 -9.66
N MET A 32 6.16 5.05 -10.98
CA MET A 32 5.02 5.16 -11.92
C MET A 32 4.07 3.96 -11.87
N LEU A 33 4.57 2.79 -11.46
CA LEU A 33 3.82 1.54 -11.39
C LEU A 33 3.35 1.19 -9.98
N GLU A 34 3.97 1.79 -8.95
CA GLU A 34 3.51 1.66 -7.59
C GLU A 34 2.05 2.10 -7.56
N PRO A 35 1.14 1.20 -7.16
CA PRO A 35 -0.27 1.55 -7.09
C PRO A 35 -0.36 2.74 -6.16
N GLN A 36 -0.83 3.88 -6.68
CA GLN A 36 -1.17 5.00 -5.81
C GLN A 36 -2.08 4.42 -4.73
N PRO A 37 -1.80 4.68 -3.44
CA PRO A 37 -2.73 4.27 -2.41
C PRO A 37 -4.07 4.86 -2.83
N GLU A 38 -5.02 4.00 -3.21
CA GLU A 38 -6.35 4.43 -3.62
C GLU A 38 -6.80 5.42 -2.54
N GLN A 39 -7.21 6.63 -2.94
CA GLN A 39 -7.66 7.63 -1.98
C GLN A 39 -8.97 7.12 -1.38
N PHE A 40 -8.87 6.40 -0.26
CA PHE A 40 -10.03 6.05 0.55
C PHE A 40 -10.45 7.29 1.30
N ASP A 41 -11.61 7.84 0.95
CA ASP A 41 -12.31 8.77 1.81
C ASP A 41 -13.15 7.94 2.82
N PRO A 42 -12.78 7.91 4.12
CA PRO A 42 -13.53 7.19 5.12
C PRO A 42 -14.97 7.72 5.27
N ALA A 43 -15.19 8.99 4.94
CA ALA A 43 -16.48 9.64 5.00
C ALA A 43 -17.30 9.51 3.70
N ASN A 44 -16.82 8.76 2.70
CA ASN A 44 -17.53 8.56 1.44
C ASN A 44 -18.93 7.96 1.70
N PRO A 45 -20.01 8.60 1.23
CA PRO A 45 -21.37 8.08 1.35
C PRO A 45 -21.53 6.64 0.80
N HIS A 46 -20.76 6.25 -0.22
CA HIS A 46 -20.80 4.91 -0.82
C HIS A 46 -20.29 3.80 0.11
N ASN A 47 -19.59 4.15 1.19
CA ASN A 47 -19.22 3.20 2.23
C ASN A 47 -20.44 2.67 3.00
N LYS A 48 -21.63 3.24 2.78
CA LYS A 48 -22.86 2.90 3.49
C LYS A 48 -24.00 2.62 2.53
N THR A 49 -24.80 1.60 2.85
CA THR A 49 -26.10 1.41 2.23
C THR A 49 -27.08 2.49 2.69
N CYS A 50 -28.21 2.61 2.01
CA CYS A 50 -29.29 3.54 2.39
C CYS A 50 -29.76 3.35 3.85
N ASP A 51 -29.65 2.13 4.38
CA ASP A 51 -30.01 1.77 5.76
C ASP A 51 -28.89 2.07 6.78
N GLY A 52 -27.80 2.70 6.34
CA GLY A 52 -26.67 3.08 7.20
C GLY A 52 -25.72 1.94 7.57
N LYS A 53 -25.88 0.74 6.99
CA LYS A 53 -24.93 -0.38 7.16
C LYS A 53 -23.72 -0.19 6.24
N LEU A 54 -22.55 -0.66 6.66
CA LEU A 54 -21.37 -0.60 5.79
C LEU A 54 -21.55 -1.55 4.59
N THR A 55 -21.26 -1.04 3.39
CA THR A 55 -21.06 -1.84 2.18
C THR A 55 -19.80 -2.70 2.32
N PRO A 56 -19.57 -3.71 1.44
CA PRO A 56 -18.29 -4.40 1.40
C PRO A 56 -17.11 -3.43 1.34
N ASP A 57 -17.26 -2.35 0.55
CA ASP A 57 -16.25 -1.32 0.42
C ASP A 57 -16.05 -0.54 1.73
N GLY A 58 -17.14 -0.17 2.41
CA GLY A 58 -17.05 0.45 3.73
C GLY A 58 -16.38 -0.45 4.78
N VAL A 59 -16.55 -1.77 4.69
CA VAL A 59 -15.88 -2.73 5.59
C VAL A 59 -14.38 -2.78 5.30
N GLU A 60 -13.99 -2.83 4.04
CA GLU A 60 -12.57 -2.81 3.65
C GLU A 60 -11.91 -1.47 4.01
N CYS A 61 -12.63 -0.34 3.87
CA CYS A 61 -12.16 0.97 4.32
C CYS A 61 -11.88 0.96 5.84
N CYS A 62 -12.79 0.41 6.66
CA CYS A 62 -12.56 0.16 8.09
C CYS A 62 -11.26 -0.64 8.31
N TYR A 63 -11.06 -1.72 7.54
CA TYR A 63 -9.92 -2.62 7.72
C TYR A 63 -8.60 -1.97 7.34
N ARG A 64 -8.55 -1.21 6.25
CA ARG A 64 -7.35 -0.45 5.86
C ARG A 64 -6.96 0.58 6.92
N MET A 65 -7.92 1.27 7.52
CA MET A 65 -7.62 2.16 8.65
C MET A 65 -7.05 1.40 9.86
N PHE A 66 -7.49 0.16 10.12
CA PHE A 66 -6.88 -0.67 11.17
C PHE A 66 -5.49 -1.19 10.76
N ASP A 67 -5.27 -1.50 9.48
CA ASP A 67 -3.96 -1.86 8.93
C ASP A 67 -2.94 -0.71 9.10
N GLU A 68 -3.41 0.54 9.07
CA GLU A 68 -2.62 1.75 9.41
C GLU A 68 -2.43 1.98 10.92
N GLY A 69 -2.97 1.11 11.77
CA GLY A 69 -2.87 1.23 13.23
C GLY A 69 -3.84 2.24 13.86
N LYS A 70 -4.89 2.69 13.14
CA LYS A 70 -5.89 3.62 13.71
C LYS A 70 -6.69 2.93 14.82
N SER A 71 -7.02 3.68 15.87
CA SER A 71 -7.86 3.18 16.95
C SER A 71 -9.32 3.01 16.51
N ARG A 72 -10.08 2.15 17.22
CA ARG A 72 -11.55 2.02 17.06
C ARG A 72 -12.27 3.37 17.13
N TYR A 73 -11.80 4.25 18.01
CA TYR A 73 -12.36 5.59 18.15
C TYR A 73 -12.09 6.44 16.90
N SER A 74 -10.84 6.47 16.43
CA SER A 74 -10.45 7.19 15.22
C SER A 74 -11.23 6.72 13.99
N VAL A 75 -11.42 5.41 13.83
CA VAL A 75 -12.24 4.84 12.75
C VAL A 75 -13.71 5.25 12.87
N SER A 76 -14.28 5.21 14.09
CA SER A 76 -15.68 5.64 14.29
C SER A 76 -15.93 7.09 13.88
N GLN A 77 -14.99 7.99 14.21
CA GLN A 77 -15.07 9.41 13.86
C GLN A 77 -14.90 9.63 12.35
N ALA A 78 -13.87 9.03 11.76
CA ALA A 78 -13.57 9.20 10.33
C ALA A 78 -14.70 8.66 9.44
N MET A 79 -15.24 7.49 9.77
CA MET A 79 -16.31 6.85 8.99
C MET A 79 -17.72 7.29 9.40
N LYS A 80 -17.85 8.13 10.42
CA LYS A 80 -19.14 8.55 11.00
C LYS A 80 -20.04 7.35 11.32
N ILE A 81 -19.48 6.33 11.99
CA ILE A 81 -20.19 5.14 12.45
C ILE A 81 -20.17 5.09 13.98
N SER A 82 -21.05 4.30 14.58
CA SER A 82 -21.04 4.14 16.05
C SER A 82 -19.76 3.45 16.51
N PHE A 83 -19.31 3.75 17.73
CA PHE A 83 -18.16 3.08 18.34
C PHE A 83 -18.36 1.57 18.49
N ALA A 84 -19.60 1.13 18.73
CA ALA A 84 -19.98 -0.28 18.76
C ALA A 84 -19.78 -0.93 17.38
N ALA A 85 -20.17 -0.26 16.30
CA ALA A 85 -19.94 -0.74 14.93
C ALA A 85 -18.43 -0.84 14.63
N ALA A 86 -17.64 0.19 14.98
CA ALA A 86 -16.18 0.15 14.82
C ALA A 86 -15.54 -0.99 15.64
N THR A 87 -16.02 -1.24 16.86
CA THR A 87 -15.54 -2.35 17.70
C THR A 87 -15.87 -3.72 17.09
N HIS A 88 -17.08 -3.89 16.57
CA HIS A 88 -17.46 -5.11 15.86
C HIS A 88 -16.54 -5.34 14.65
N ARG A 89 -16.26 -4.29 13.86
CA ARG A 89 -15.37 -4.37 12.70
C ARG A 89 -13.93 -4.65 13.10
N PHE A 90 -13.42 -4.06 14.16
CA PHE A 90 -12.09 -4.37 14.67
C PHE A 90 -11.94 -5.85 15.05
N ASN A 91 -12.94 -6.43 15.72
CA ASN A 91 -12.91 -7.85 16.06
C ASN A 91 -12.98 -8.75 14.82
N ALA A 92 -13.78 -8.37 13.82
CA ALA A 92 -13.85 -9.08 12.54
C ALA A 92 -12.52 -8.97 11.75
N TRP A 93 -11.88 -7.80 11.76
CA TRP A 93 -10.55 -7.56 11.19
C TRP A 93 -9.49 -8.45 11.84
N ARG A 94 -9.47 -8.56 13.18
CA ARG A 94 -8.55 -9.47 13.89
C ARG A 94 -8.74 -10.92 13.48
N LYS A 95 -10.00 -11.36 13.30
CA LYS A 95 -10.32 -12.72 12.83
C LYS A 95 -9.89 -12.96 11.38
N ALA A 96 -9.88 -11.92 10.56
CA ALA A 96 -9.45 -11.97 9.16
C ALA A 96 -7.92 -11.96 8.97
N GLY A 97 -7.14 -11.95 10.06
CA GLY A 97 -5.67 -11.96 10.01
C GLY A 97 -5.01 -10.71 10.58
N GLY A 98 -5.79 -9.71 11.03
CA GLY A 98 -5.26 -8.46 11.58
C GLY A 98 -4.33 -7.76 10.60
N GLU A 99 -3.18 -7.28 11.08
CA GLU A 99 -2.15 -6.62 10.25
C GLU A 99 -1.64 -7.48 9.09
N LYS A 100 -1.79 -8.81 9.17
CA LYS A 100 -1.37 -9.77 8.14
C LYS A 100 -2.52 -10.25 7.26
N ARG A 101 -3.69 -9.62 7.36
CA ARG A 101 -4.84 -9.97 6.51
C ARG A 101 -4.50 -9.78 5.04
N VAL A 102 -5.15 -10.58 4.19
CA VAL A 102 -5.14 -10.34 2.74
C VAL A 102 -6.11 -9.20 2.45
N ARG A 103 -5.60 -8.13 1.82
CA ARG A 103 -6.41 -6.98 1.41
C ARG A 103 -7.29 -7.39 0.23
N SER A 104 -8.56 -7.00 0.26
CA SER A 104 -9.41 -7.17 -0.92
C SER A 104 -9.02 -6.09 -1.93
N LEU A 105 -8.83 -6.49 -3.18
CA LEU A 105 -8.90 -5.55 -4.30
C LEU A 105 -10.35 -5.10 -4.38
N MET A 106 -10.61 -3.80 -4.29
CA MET A 106 -11.91 -3.26 -4.68
C MET A 106 -11.92 -3.17 -6.20
N GLY A 107 -12.91 -3.79 -6.83
CA GLY A 107 -13.12 -3.75 -8.27
C GLY A 107 -14.33 -2.91 -8.61
#